data_AF-A0A2M7Q336-F1
#
_entry.id   AF-A0A2M7Q336-F1
#
_cell.length_a   1.000
_cell.length_b   1.000
_cell.length_c   1.000
_cell.angle_alpha   90.00
_cell.angle_beta   90.00
_cell.angle_gamma   90.00
#
_symmetry.space_group_name_H-M   'P 1'
#
loop_
_entity.id
_entity.type
_entity.pdbx_description
1 polymer ?
#
loop_
_entity_poly.entity_id
_entity_poly.type
_entity_poly.pdbx_seq_one_letter_code
_entity_poly.pdbx_strand_id
1 'polypeptide(L)' 'MSVSKEEIVIVVSALMDRYPAMRFGQLVYNVSSWAVGPKPSAVWDVTDEEWVKAAKETLMELRHSDGGG' A
#
# COMPACT_ATOMS: atom_id res chain seq x y z
N MET A 1 16.10 7.23 -2.38
CA MET A 1 15.54 7.69 -3.67
C MET A 1 14.20 8.29 -3.36
N SER A 2 13.89 9.48 -3.89
CA SER A 2 12.57 10.10 -3.74
C SER A 2 11.56 9.35 -4.60
N VAL A 3 10.40 9.02 -4.05
CA VAL A 3 9.29 8.45 -4.80
C VAL A 3 8.68 9.52 -5.72
N SER A 4 8.34 9.15 -6.96
CA SER A 4 7.65 10.05 -7.89
C SER A 4 6.13 9.99 -7.71
N LYS A 5 5.41 11.05 -8.11
CA LYS A 5 3.93 11.04 -8.07
C LYS A 5 3.35 9.97 -8.99
N GLU A 6 3.98 9.77 -10.13
CA GLU A 6 3.63 8.75 -11.11
C GLU A 6 3.74 7.34 -10.49
N GLU A 7 4.78 7.10 -9.72
CA GLU A 7 4.99 5.83 -9.02
C GLU A 7 3.90 5.57 -7.96
N ILE A 8 3.52 6.59 -7.19
CA ILE A 8 2.40 6.50 -6.24
C ILE A 8 1.12 6.11 -6.97
N VAL A 9 0.80 6.78 -8.08
CA VAL A 9 -0.41 6.50 -8.88
C VAL A 9 -0.41 5.07 -9.41
N ILE A 10 0.72 4.58 -9.94
CA ILE A 10 0.87 3.20 -10.44
C ILE A 10 0.59 2.19 -9.32
N VAL A 11 1.18 2.41 -8.15
CA VAL A 11 1.05 1.49 -7.01
C VAL A 11 -0.37 1.51 -6.44
N VAL A 12 -0.99 2.69 -6.34
CA VAL A 12 -2.39 2.84 -5.93
C VAL A 12 -3.31 2.09 -6.89
N SER A 13 -3.11 2.24 -8.21
CA SER A 13 -3.92 1.53 -9.21
C SER A 13 -3.83 0.01 -9.02
N ALA A 14 -2.61 -0.52 -8.87
CA ALA A 14 -2.40 -1.95 -8.67
C ALA A 14 -3.05 -2.47 -7.37
N LEU A 15 -3.01 -1.68 -6.29
CA LEU A 15 -3.68 -2.00 -5.04
C LEU A 15 -5.21 -1.99 -5.18
N MET A 16 -5.77 -1.02 -5.90
CA MET A 16 -7.22 -0.96 -6.15
C MET A 16 -7.70 -2.16 -6.97
N ASP A 17 -6.94 -2.56 -7.99
CA ASP A 17 -7.23 -3.76 -8.79
C ASP A 17 -7.17 -5.03 -7.93
N ARG A 18 -6.23 -5.10 -6.98
CA ARG A 18 -6.08 -6.25 -6.06
C ARG A 18 -7.17 -6.31 -4.99
N TYR A 19 -7.65 -5.16 -4.52
CA TYR A 19 -8.63 -5.04 -3.45
C TYR A 19 -9.88 -4.26 -3.91
N PRO A 20 -10.65 -4.78 -4.88
CA PRO A 20 -11.75 -4.03 -5.50
C PRO A 20 -12.89 -3.71 -4.53
N ALA A 21 -13.00 -4.45 -3.42
CA ALA A 21 -13.98 -4.20 -2.37
C ALA A 21 -13.57 -3.08 -1.39
N MET A 22 -12.30 -2.68 -1.38
CA MET A 22 -11.78 -1.66 -0.47
C MET A 22 -11.97 -0.26 -1.07
N ARG A 23 -12.63 0.63 -0.33
CA ARG A 23 -12.74 2.04 -0.76
C ARG A 23 -11.37 2.71 -0.71
N PHE A 24 -11.12 3.67 -1.59
CA PHE A 24 -9.83 4.37 -1.69
C PHE A 24 -9.31 4.91 -0.34
N GLY A 25 -10.14 5.60 0.44
CA GLY A 25 -9.71 6.11 1.75
C GLY A 25 -9.31 5.02 2.76
N GLN A 26 -9.95 3.85 2.68
CA GLN A 26 -9.58 2.70 3.52
C GLN A 26 -8.26 2.09 3.05
N LEU A 27 -8.05 2.02 1.74
CA LEU A 27 -6.78 1.57 1.15
C LEU A 27 -5.62 2.44 1.64
N VAL A 28 -5.75 3.76 1.52
CA VAL A 28 -4.73 4.71 1.96
C VAL A 28 -4.39 4.50 3.44
N TYR A 29 -5.40 4.47 4.31
CA TYR A 29 -5.21 4.26 5.75
C TYR A 29 -4.56 2.92 6.09
N ASN A 30 -4.98 1.85 5.40
CA ASN A 30 -4.46 0.51 5.66
C ASN A 30 -2.98 0.40 5.27
N VAL A 31 -2.60 0.89 4.09
CA VAL A 31 -1.19 0.90 3.67
C VAL A 31 -0.33 1.72 4.60
N SER A 32 -0.80 2.89 5.04
CA SER A 32 -0.12 3.68 6.07
C SER A 32 0.08 2.87 7.36
N SER A 33 -0.95 2.14 7.79
CA SER A 33 -0.88 1.29 8.99
C SER A 33 0.06 0.10 8.82
N TRP A 34 0.20 -0.45 7.60
CA TRP A 34 1.17 -1.51 7.30
C TRP A 34 2.61 -0.99 7.35
N ALA A 35 2.84 0.25 6.90
CA ALA A 35 4.17 0.85 6.87
C ALA A 35 4.71 1.23 8.26
N VAL A 36 3.88 1.87 9.10
CA VAL A 36 4.33 2.47 10.37
C VAL A 36 3.60 1.94 11.61
N GLY A 37 2.82 0.87 11.45
CA GLY A 37 2.04 0.23 12.50
C GLY A 37 0.62 0.82 12.67
N PRO A 38 -0.30 0.07 13.31
CA PRO A 38 -1.70 0.45 13.42
C PRO A 38 -1.90 1.57 14.47
N LYS A 39 -2.12 2.80 13.98
CA LYS A 39 -2.44 3.96 14.81
C LYS A 39 -3.27 4.99 14.02
N PRO A 40 -4.12 5.80 14.67
CA PRO A 40 -4.91 6.83 13.97
C PRO A 40 -4.03 7.82 13.19
N SER A 41 -2.83 8.11 13.71
CA SER A 41 -1.89 9.03 13.08
C SER A 41 -1.11 8.44 11.90
N ALA A 42 -1.26 7.14 11.59
CA ALA A 42 -0.43 6.47 10.59
C ALA A 42 -0.48 7.16 9.22
N VAL A 43 -1.63 7.70 8.82
CA VAL A 43 -1.81 8.43 7.55
C VAL A 43 -1.03 9.75 7.49
N TRP A 44 -0.72 10.35 8.64
CA TRP A 44 0.05 11.59 8.74
C TRP A 44 1.54 11.33 8.99
N ASP A 45 1.86 10.23 9.68
CA ASP A 45 3.22 9.90 10.13
C ASP A 45 4.07 9.24 9.05
N VAL A 46 3.44 8.57 8.08
CA VAL A 46 4.12 7.80 7.03
C VAL A 46 4.69 8.71 5.93
N THR A 47 5.90 8.44 5.46
CA THR A 47 6.44 9.12 4.28
C THR A 47 5.99 8.45 2.98
N ASP A 48 6.09 9.16 1.84
CA ASP A 48 5.79 8.59 0.53
C ASP A 48 6.65 7.35 0.23
N GLU A 49 7.92 7.35 0.64
CA GLU A 49 8.83 6.19 0.51
C GLU A 49 8.37 4.99 1.33
N GLU A 50 8.01 5.20 2.59
CA GLU A 50 7.52 4.15 3.48
C GLU A 50 6.20 3.58 2.96
N TRP A 51 5.30 4.44 2.49
CA TRP A 51 4.00 4.05 1.97
C TRP A 51 4.15 3.20 0.69
N VAL A 52 4.95 3.67 -0.28
CA VAL A 52 5.19 2.94 -1.53
C VAL A 52 5.92 1.62 -1.27
N LYS A 53 6.87 1.60 -0.33
CA LYS A 53 7.54 0.35 0.08
C LYS A 53 6.53 -0.67 0.60
N ALA A 54 5.71 -0.30 1.59
CA ALA A 54 4.71 -1.21 2.18
C ALA A 54 3.67 -1.68 1.17
N ALA A 55 3.22 -0.79 0.27
CA ALA A 55 2.31 -1.15 -0.80
C ALA A 55 2.91 -2.19 -1.77
N LYS A 56 4.17 -2.00 -2.17
CA LYS A 56 4.88 -2.96 -3.04
C LYS A 56 5.10 -4.30 -2.35
N GLU A 57 5.52 -4.29 -1.09
CA GLU A 57 5.69 -5.51 -0.29
C GLU A 57 4.37 -6.29 -0.20
N THR A 58 3.26 -5.60 0.09
CA THR A 58 1.91 -6.21 0.12
C THR A 58 1.53 -6.84 -1.21
N LEU A 59 1.80 -6.16 -2.33
CA LEU A 59 1.55 -6.69 -3.68
C LEU A 59 2.46 -7.90 -4.01
N MET A 60 3.65 -8.00 -3.44
CA MET A 60 4.61 -9.10 -3.68
C MET A 60 4.36 -10.33 -2.79
N GLU A 61 4.02 -10.14 -1.52
CA GLU A 61 3.75 -11.23 -0.57
C GLU A 61 2.57 -12.10 -1.05
N LEU A 62 1.52 -11.48 -1.58
CA LEU A 62 0.34 -12.20 -2.06
C LEU A 62 0.55 -12.90 -3.41
N ARG A 63 1.53 -12.47 -4.22
CA ARG A 63 1.91 -13.22 -5.44
C ARG A 63 2.51 -14.59 -5.11
N HIS A 64 3.06 -14.77 -3.90
CA HIS A 64 3.55 -16.06 -3.43
C HIS A 64 2.45 -16.91 -2.79
N SER A 65 1.38 -16.29 -2.28
CA SER A 65 0.22 -16.99 -1.70
C SER A 65 -0.76 -17.54 -2.74
N ASP A 66 -0.84 -16.92 -3.92
CA ASP A 66 -1.67 -17.41 -5.04
C ASP A 66 -1.01 -18.58 -5.84
N GLY A 67 0.09 -19.14 -5.31
CA GLY A 67 0.84 -20.27 -5.89
C GLY A 67 0.87 -21.54 -5.03
N GLY A 68 0.02 -21.66 -4.01
CA GLY A 68 -0.02 -22.83 -3.13
C GLY A 68 -1.43 -23.24 -2.70
N GLY A 69 -1.95 -24.29 -3.34
CA GLY A 69 -3.05 -25.12 -2.83
C GLY A 69 -4.44 -24.82 -3.39
#